data_AF-A0A822E771-F1
#
_entry.id   AF-A0A822E771-F1
#
_cell.length_a   1.000
_cell.length_b   1.000
_cell.length_c   1.000
_cell.angle_alpha   90.00
_cell.angle_beta   90.00
_cell.angle_gamma   90.00
#
_symmetry.space_group_name_H-M   'P 1'
#
loop_
_entity.id
_entity.type
_entity.pdbx_description
1 polymer ?
#
loop_
_entity_poly.entity_id
_entity_poly.type
_entity_poly.pdbx_seq_one_letter_code
_entity_poly.pdbx_strand_id
1 'polypeptide(L)' 'ALITAPVLRLPDFNLTFIVATDASMIAVGGVLMQNDGEGERPIAYESNK' A
#
# COMPACT_ATOMS: atom_id res chain seq x y z
N ALA A 1 6.35 6.48 -13.09
CA ALA A 1 6.13 7.53 -12.07
C ALA A 1 4.70 7.39 -11.55
N LEU A 2 4.44 7.55 -10.25
CA LEU A 2 3.08 7.75 -9.72
C LEU A 2 2.62 9.17 -10.09
N ILE A 3 2.43 9.42 -11.38
CA ILE A 3 2.04 10.74 -11.95
C ILE A 3 0.56 11.05 -11.74
N THR A 4 -0.21 10.06 -11.34
CA THR A 4 -1.59 10.19 -10.86
C THR A 4 -1.59 9.88 -9.37
N ALA A 5 -2.19 10.75 -8.57
CA ALA A 5 -2.25 10.58 -7.13
C ALA A 5 -3.13 9.36 -6.78
N PRO A 6 -2.60 8.29 -6.15
CA PRO A 6 -3.39 7.61 -5.15
C PRO A 6 -3.42 8.54 -3.93
N VAL A 7 -4.62 9.01 -3.58
CA VAL A 7 -4.78 9.74 -2.31
C VAL A 7 -4.54 8.71 -1.21
N LEU A 8 -3.41 8.81 -0.52
CA LEU A 8 -3.15 8.00 0.68
C LEU A 8 -4.33 8.18 1.63
N ARG A 9 -4.94 7.07 2.02
CA ARG A 9 -6.03 7.08 2.98
C ARG A 9 -5.48 6.87 4.39
N LEU A 10 -6.11 7.50 5.38
CA LEU A 10 -5.81 7.23 6.78
C LEU A 10 -6.23 5.80 7.15
N PRO A 11 -5.42 5.08 7.96
CA PRO A 11 -5.76 3.73 8.36
C PRO A 11 -7.02 3.71 9.22
N ASP A 12 -7.94 2.80 8.92
CA ASP A 12 -9.03 2.40 9.81
C ASP A 12 -8.69 1.05 10.45
N PHE A 13 -8.37 1.05 11.74
CA PHE A 13 -7.95 -0.16 12.44
C PHE A 13 -9.05 -1.22 12.59
N ASN A 14 -10.30 -0.92 12.23
CA ASN A 14 -11.38 -1.90 12.17
C ASN A 14 -11.40 -2.68 10.86
N LEU A 15 -10.70 -2.19 9.82
CA LEU A 15 -10.61 -2.84 8.52
C LEU A 15 -9.37 -3.72 8.41
N THR A 16 -9.48 -4.80 7.64
CA THR A 16 -8.36 -5.70 7.37
C THR A 16 -7.27 -4.97 6.58
N PHE A 17 -6.04 -5.05 7.08
CA PHE A 17 -4.87 -4.60 6.35
C PHE A 17 -4.45 -5.64 5.30
N ILE A 18 -4.12 -5.15 4.11
CA ILE A 18 -3.63 -5.92 2.98
C ILE A 18 -2.20 -5.46 2.70
N VAL A 19 -1.28 -6.40 2.60
CA VAL A 19 0.13 -6.10 2.29
C VAL A 19 0.45 -6.70 0.93
N ALA A 20 0.80 -5.85 -0.02
CA ALA A 20 1.32 -6.25 -1.33
C ALA A 20 2.83 -5.97 -1.37
N THR A 21 3.64 -6.98 -1.67
CA THR A 21 5.10 -6.85 -1.73
C THR A 21 5.64 -7.28 -3.08
N ASP A 22 6.63 -6.55 -3.58
CA ASP A 22 7.44 -6.94 -4.74
C ASP A 22 8.92 -6.91 -4.35
N ALA A 23 9.63 -8.00 -4.60
CA ALA A 23 11.00 -8.20 -4.10
C ALA A 23 11.93 -8.66 -5.21
N SER A 24 13.15 -8.13 -5.17
CA SER A 24 14.28 -8.50 -6.03
C SER A 24 15.48 -8.95 -5.18
N MET A 25 16.56 -9.40 -5.82
CA MET A 25 17.80 -9.75 -5.11
C MET A 25 18.49 -8.57 -4.40
N ILE A 26 18.09 -7.32 -4.69
CA ILE A 26 18.80 -6.11 -4.25
C ILE A 26 17.92 -5.23 -3.35
N ALA A 27 16.59 -5.38 -3.43
CA ALA A 27 15.65 -4.52 -2.72
C ALA A 27 14.26 -5.15 -2.68
N VAL A 28 13.45 -4.69 -1.73
CA VAL A 28 12.03 -5.01 -1.56
C VAL A 28 11.19 -3.74 -1.50
N GLY A 29 10.06 -3.74 -2.19
CA GLY A 29 9.00 -2.75 -2.08
C GLY A 29 7.75 -3.36 -1.47
N GLY A 30 6.99 -2.55 -0.76
CA GLY A 30 5.73 -2.92 -0.13
C GLY A 30 4.70 -1.80 -0.21
N VAL A 31 3.43 -2.19 -0.33
CA VAL A 31 2.28 -1.30 -0.22
C VAL A 31 1.35 -1.85 0.85
N LEU A 32 1.03 -1.02 1.84
CA LEU A 32 -0.02 -1.29 2.81
C LEU A 32 -1.33 -0.71 2.27
N MET A 33 -2.38 -1.52 2.20
CA MET A 33 -3.68 -1.16 1.64
C MET A 33 -4.81 -1.60 2.56
N GLN A 34 -5.99 -1.01 2.40
CA GLN A 34 -7.24 -1.46 3.01
C GLN A 34 -8.39 -1.40 1.99
N ASN A 35 -9.33 -2.34 2.10
CA ASN A 35 -10.58 -2.28 1.34
C ASN A 35 -11.68 -1.69 2.22
N ASP A 36 -12.23 -0.56 1.79
CA ASP A 36 -13.25 0.23 2.50
C ASP A 36 -14.66 0.03 1.93
N GLY A 37 -14.85 -0.94 1.04
CA GLY A 37 -16.09 -1.15 0.29
C GLY A 37 -16.13 -0.44 -1.07
N GLU A 38 -15.19 0.46 -1.36
CA GLU A 38 -15.03 1.11 -2.67
C GLU A 38 -13.82 0.55 -3.47
N GLY A 39 -13.17 -0.49 -2.94
CA GLY A 39 -11.98 -1.11 -3.51
C GLY A 39 -10.75 -0.97 -2.62
N GLU A 40 -9.63 -1.57 -3.05
CA GLU A 40 -8.36 -1.48 -2.32
C GLU A 40 -7.74 -0.09 -2.47
N ARG A 41 -7.46 0.56 -1.35
CA ARG A 41 -6.84 1.88 -1.30
C ARG A 41 -5.53 1.84 -0.52
N PRO A 42 -4.46 2.48 -1.02
CA PRO A 42 -3.18 2.50 -0.33
C PRO A 42 -3.21 3.43 0.89
N ILE A 43 -2.62 2.93 1.97
CA ILE A 43 -2.40 3.60 3.26
C ILE A 43 -0.95 4.08 3.37
N ALA A 44 0.00 3.24 2.96
CA ALA A 44 1.43 3.55 3.01
C ALA A 44 2.21 2.78 1.94
N TYR A 45 3.34 3.35 1.54
CA TYR A 45 4.34 2.73 0.68
C TYR A 45 5.63 2.59 1.47
N GLU A 46 6.24 1.42 1.42
CA GLU A 46 7.51 1.13 2.07
C GLU A 46 8.49 0.55 1.05
N SER A 47 9.77 0.88 1.19
CA SER A 47 10.82 0.31 0.34
C SER A 47 12.11 0.17 1.13
N ASN A 48 12.75 -0.98 1.02
CA ASN A 48 14.01 -1.28 1.67
C ASN A 48 14.98 -1.89 0.66
N LYS A 49 16.27 -1.56 0.80
CA LYS A 49 17.34 -2.07 -0.04
C LYS A 49 18.20 -3.04 0.77
#